data_AF-A0A950J6Z9-F1
#
_entry.id   AF-A0A950J6Z9-F1
#
_cell.length_a   1.000
_cell.length_b   1.000
_cell.length_c   1.000
_cell.angle_alpha   90.00
_cell.angle_beta   90.00
_cell.angle_gamma   90.00
#
_symmetry.space_group_name_H-M   'P 1'
#
loop_
_entity.id
_entity.type
_entity.pdbx_description
1 polymer ?
#
loop_
_entity_poly.entity_id
_entity_poly.type
_entity_poly.pdbx_seq_one_letter_code
_entity_poly.pdbx_strand_id
1 'polypeptide(L)'
;MPLYTFELHDGERPVGDETGVWFADRERALDHAYDVARELMNAREPQTRTWRLDLYEDGSRVEQIPFAQLDPTLDHLSPALRTAVERGCDRLRDFKQAMSAAQTTVRESRALVARSRGRPYLATDRGKPTIAAPWQSQETREKK
;
A
#
# COMPACT_ATOMS: atom_id res chain seq x y z
N MET A 1 -13.14 -0.39 -22.45
CA MET A 1 -13.07 0.36 -21.17
C MET A 1 -11.86 -0.17 -20.44
N PRO A 2 -10.95 0.69 -19.96
CA PRO A 2 -9.81 0.27 -19.16
C PRO A 2 -10.21 -0.17 -17.75
N LEU A 3 -9.46 -1.11 -17.19
CA LEU A 3 -9.64 -1.56 -15.80
C LEU A 3 -8.78 -0.70 -14.90
N TYR A 4 -9.41 -0.05 -13.93
CA TYR A 4 -8.69 0.72 -12.92
C TYR A 4 -8.67 -0.04 -11.59
N THR A 5 -7.52 -0.03 -10.92
CA THR A 5 -7.37 -0.58 -9.57
C THR A 5 -6.82 0.48 -8.64
N PHE A 6 -7.09 0.30 -7.35
CA PHE A 6 -6.76 1.26 -6.30
C PHE A 6 -5.90 0.60 -5.25
N GLU A 7 -4.87 1.28 -4.76
CA GLU A 7 -4.01 0.78 -3.68
C GLU A 7 -3.94 1.81 -2.55
N LEU A 8 -4.44 1.44 -1.37
CA LEU A 8 -4.38 2.27 -0.18
C LEU A 8 -3.05 2.05 0.55
N HIS A 9 -2.34 3.14 0.78
CA HIS A 9 -1.12 3.17 1.59
C HIS A 9 -1.38 3.88 2.92
N ASP A 10 -1.42 3.11 4.01
CA ASP A 10 -1.60 3.64 5.38
C ASP A 10 -0.27 3.85 6.13
N GLY A 11 0.84 3.38 5.55
CA GLY A 11 2.18 3.40 6.13
C GLY A 11 2.68 2.02 6.57
N GLU A 12 1.87 0.97 6.55
CA GLU A 12 2.29 -0.39 6.84
C GLU A 12 2.46 -1.21 5.56
N ARG A 13 1.39 -1.87 5.13
CA ARG A 13 1.35 -2.70 3.93
C ARG A 13 0.25 -2.15 3.01
N PRO A 14 0.54 -1.95 1.73
CA PRO A 14 -0.48 -1.53 0.79
C PRO A 14 -1.66 -2.50 0.79
N VAL A 15 -2.87 -1.94 0.77
CA VAL A 15 -4.12 -2.68 0.61
C VAL A 15 -4.62 -2.39 -0.79
N GLY A 16 -4.43 -3.36 -1.69
CA GLY A 16 -4.90 -3.28 -3.07
C GLY A 16 -6.35 -3.72 -3.20
N ASP A 17 -7.07 -3.08 -4.12
CA ASP A 17 -8.34 -3.56 -4.65
C ASP A 17 -8.09 -4.77 -5.56
N GLU A 18 -8.67 -5.92 -5.20
CA GLU A 18 -8.53 -7.18 -5.93
C GLU A 18 -9.50 -7.28 -7.13
N THR A 19 -10.54 -6.45 -7.17
CA THR A 19 -11.59 -6.53 -8.20
C THR A 19 -11.36 -5.52 -9.31
N GLY A 20 -11.00 -4.29 -8.94
CA GLY A 20 -10.93 -3.17 -9.87
C GLY A 20 -12.30 -2.73 -10.36
N VAL A 21 -12.33 -1.56 -11.01
CA VAL A 21 -13.54 -0.95 -11.55
C VAL A 21 -13.29 -0.49 -12.97
N TRP A 22 -14.24 -0.77 -13.85
CA TRP A 22 -14.20 -0.33 -15.24
C TRP A 22 -14.73 1.09 -15.37
N PHE A 23 -13.90 2.01 -15.85
CA PHE A 23 -14.31 3.37 -16.18
C PHE A 23 -14.26 3.63 -17.68
N ALA A 24 -15.03 4.62 -18.14
CA ALA A 24 -15.05 5.01 -19.54
C ALA A 24 -13.78 5.79 -19.93
N ASP A 25 -13.26 6.58 -18.99
CA ASP A 25 -12.11 7.45 -19.12
C ASP A 25 -11.40 7.60 -17.76
N ARG A 26 -10.19 8.16 -17.80
CA ARG A 26 -9.35 8.41 -16.63
C ARG A 26 -9.96 9.45 -15.69
N GLU A 27 -10.67 10.45 -16.20
CA GLU A 27 -11.24 11.52 -15.38
C GLU A 27 -12.28 10.97 -14.40
N ARG A 28 -13.18 10.07 -14.87
CA ARG A 28 -14.14 9.39 -14.00
C ARG A 28 -13.47 8.49 -12.97
N ALA A 29 -12.38 7.83 -13.35
CA ALA A 29 -11.62 7.01 -12.41
C ALA A 29 -10.99 7.88 -11.31
N LEU A 30 -10.49 9.08 -11.66
CA LEU A 30 -9.95 10.04 -10.72
C LEU A 30 -11.03 10.62 -9.79
N ASP A 31 -12.18 11.02 -10.34
CA ASP A 31 -13.31 11.51 -9.54
C ASP A 31 -13.74 10.45 -8.51
N HIS A 32 -13.86 9.20 -8.95
CA HIS A 32 -14.15 8.09 -8.06
C HIS A 32 -13.06 7.89 -6.99
N ALA A 33 -11.78 8.00 -7.37
CA ALA A 33 -10.66 7.90 -6.43
C ALA A 33 -10.73 9.00 -5.35
N TYR A 34 -11.09 10.23 -5.74
CA TYR A 34 -11.27 11.34 -4.80
C TYR A 34 -12.44 11.08 -3.85
N ASP A 35 -13.55 10.55 -4.34
CA ASP A 35 -14.70 10.20 -3.51
C ASP A 35 -14.37 9.09 -2.50
N VAL A 36 -13.69 8.02 -2.96
CA VAL A 36 -13.20 6.95 -2.08
C VAL A 36 -12.23 7.49 -1.03
N ALA A 37 -11.30 8.36 -1.42
CA ALA A 37 -10.37 8.97 -0.47
C ALA A 37 -11.10 9.81 0.59
N ARG A 38 -12.09 10.63 0.20
CA ARG A 38 -12.91 11.41 1.13
C ARG A 38 -13.73 10.53 2.07
N GLU A 39 -14.34 9.46 1.55
CA GLU A 39 -15.10 8.50 2.34
C GLU A 39 -14.19 7.82 3.37
N LEU A 40 -12.99 7.41 2.96
CA LEU A 40 -12.00 6.82 3.86
C LEU A 40 -11.53 7.79 4.94
N MET A 41 -11.49 9.09 4.67
CA MET A 41 -11.07 10.11 5.65
C MET A 41 -12.17 10.52 6.62
N ASN A 42 -13.44 10.38 6.22
CA ASN A 42 -14.58 10.94 6.92
C ASN A 42 -14.58 10.57 8.42
N ALA A 43 -14.66 11.59 9.28
CA ALA A 43 -14.66 11.51 10.74
C ALA A 43 -13.36 10.99 11.40
N ARG A 44 -12.28 10.87 10.64
CA ARG A 44 -10.95 10.46 11.12
C ARG A 44 -9.81 11.14 10.36
N GLU A 45 -10.05 12.37 9.91
CA GLU A 45 -9.16 13.12 9.04
C GLU A 45 -7.74 13.22 9.63
N PRO A 46 -7.54 13.63 10.91
CA PRO A 46 -6.20 13.73 11.50
C PRO A 46 -5.42 12.41 11.50
N GLN A 47 -6.10 11.27 11.67
CA GLN A 47 -5.49 9.95 11.73
C GLN A 47 -5.09 9.45 10.33
N THR A 48 -5.84 9.83 9.30
CA THR A 48 -5.65 9.35 7.92
C THR A 48 -4.86 10.34 7.06
N ARG A 49 -4.47 11.52 7.56
CA ARG A 49 -3.65 12.51 6.82
C ARG A 49 -2.37 11.95 6.21
N THR A 50 -1.74 10.96 6.87
CA THR A 50 -0.51 10.33 6.35
C THR A 50 -0.80 9.28 5.28
N TRP A 51 -2.06 9.00 4.96
CA TRP A 51 -2.43 7.98 3.98
C TRP A 51 -2.35 8.54 2.55
N ARG A 52 -2.33 7.63 1.59
CA ARG A 52 -2.32 7.93 0.15
C ARG A 52 -3.08 6.85 -0.59
N LEU A 53 -3.83 7.23 -1.62
CA LEU A 53 -4.46 6.30 -2.55
C LEU A 53 -3.72 6.39 -3.89
N ASP A 54 -3.22 5.25 -4.37
CA ASP A 54 -2.59 5.14 -5.68
C ASP A 54 -3.60 4.56 -6.67
N LEU A 55 -3.76 5.21 -7.81
CA LEU A 55 -4.64 4.78 -8.90
C LEU A 55 -3.80 4.11 -9.99
N TYR A 56 -4.24 2.96 -10.46
CA TYR A 56 -3.60 2.19 -11.53
C TYR A 56 -4.57 1.99 -12.68
N GLU A 57 -4.03 1.96 -13.90
CA GLU A 57 -4.72 1.63 -15.15
C GLU A 57 -3.97 0.47 -15.79
N ASP A 58 -4.65 -0.66 -15.98
CA ASP A 58 -4.07 -1.88 -16.55
C ASP A 58 -2.71 -2.28 -15.91
N GLY A 59 -2.59 -2.08 -14.59
CA GLY A 59 -1.41 -2.40 -13.79
C GLY A 59 -0.31 -1.32 -13.75
N SER A 60 -0.46 -0.23 -14.49
CA SER A 60 0.47 0.91 -14.44
C SER A 60 -0.08 2.00 -13.51
N ARG A 61 0.74 2.51 -12.58
CA ARG A 61 0.30 3.60 -11.70
C ARG A 61 0.15 4.90 -12.49
N VAL A 62 -1.03 5.50 -12.39
CA VAL A 62 -1.43 6.68 -13.15
C VAL A 62 -1.46 7.94 -12.28
N GLU A 63 -1.92 7.83 -11.03
CA GLU A 63 -2.05 8.96 -10.12
C GLU A 63 -1.75 8.57 -8.67
N GLN A 64 -1.36 9.57 -7.87
CA GLN A 64 -1.22 9.45 -6.43
C GLN A 64 -2.04 10.54 -5.75
N ILE A 65 -2.85 10.14 -4.77
CA ILE A 65 -3.78 11.04 -4.09
C ILE A 65 -3.43 11.07 -2.60
N PRO A 66 -2.60 12.03 -2.15
CA PRO A 66 -2.30 12.21 -0.73
C PRO A 66 -3.54 12.72 0.02
N PHE A 67 -3.86 12.08 1.15
CA PHE A 67 -5.05 12.46 1.92
C PHE A 67 -4.93 13.86 2.53
N ALA A 68 -3.72 14.27 2.91
CA ALA A 68 -3.45 15.63 3.40
C ALA A 68 -3.86 16.72 2.39
N GLN A 69 -3.82 16.44 1.08
CA GLN A 69 -4.22 17.40 0.06
C GLN A 69 -5.75 17.57 0.01
N LEU A 70 -6.51 16.53 0.37
CA LEU A 70 -7.97 16.51 0.34
C LEU A 70 -8.62 16.92 1.66
N ASP A 71 -7.82 17.09 2.72
CA ASP A 71 -8.32 17.34 4.06
C ASP A 71 -8.90 18.76 4.20
N PRO A 72 -10.23 18.92 4.31
CA PRO A 72 -10.86 20.23 4.45
C PRO A 72 -10.52 20.88 5.80
N THR A 73 -10.12 20.09 6.80
CA THR A 73 -9.74 20.63 8.11
C THR A 73 -8.45 21.45 8.05
N LEU A 74 -7.70 21.39 6.95
CA LEU A 74 -6.50 22.20 6.70
C LEU A 74 -6.79 23.49 5.92
N ASP A 75 -8.03 23.74 5.50
CA ASP A 75 -8.39 24.87 4.63
C ASP A 75 -8.24 26.24 5.31
N HIS A 76 -8.25 26.26 6.65
CA HIS A 76 -8.03 27.47 7.43
C HIS A 76 -6.54 27.88 7.50
N LEU A 77 -5.62 27.01 7.08
CA LEU A 77 -4.20 27.28 7.10
C LEU A 77 -3.79 28.15 5.91
N SER A 78 -2.75 28.97 6.09
CA SER A 78 -2.14 29.65 4.95
C SER A 78 -1.55 28.63 3.98
N PRO A 79 -1.47 28.95 2.67
CA PRO A 79 -0.93 28.01 1.67
C PRO A 79 0.46 27.46 2.01
N ALA A 80 1.32 28.29 2.61
CA ALA A 80 2.66 27.88 3.04
C ALA A 80 2.61 26.86 4.18
N LEU A 81 1.73 27.05 5.17
CA LEU A 81 1.55 26.11 6.28
C LEU A 81 0.88 24.82 5.81
N ARG A 82 -0.12 24.91 4.93
CA ARG A 82 -0.76 23.74 4.32
C ARG A 82 0.27 22.87 3.60
N THR A 83 1.08 23.48 2.73
CA THR A 83 2.16 22.79 2.02
C THR A 83 3.17 22.14 2.98
N ALA A 84 3.47 22.79 4.11
CA ALA A 84 4.37 22.23 5.12
C ALA A 84 3.76 20.99 5.80
N VAL A 85 2.45 21.02 6.11
CA VAL A 85 1.71 19.88 6.66
C VAL A 85 1.66 18.72 5.67
N GLU A 86 1.32 18.98 4.41
CA GLU A 86 1.29 17.98 3.33
C GLU A 86 2.66 17.26 3.21
N ARG A 87 3.75 18.03 3.07
CA ARG A 87 5.11 17.48 3.02
C ARG A 87 5.50 16.71 4.29
N GLY A 88 5.04 17.17 5.45
CA GLY A 88 5.25 16.48 6.72
C GLY A 88 4.56 15.11 6.75
N CYS A 89 3.31 15.06 6.26
CA CYS A 89 2.53 13.83 6.15
C CYS A 89 3.19 12.84 5.19
N ASP A 90 3.69 13.33 4.05
CA ASP A 90 4.42 12.51 3.08
C ASP A 90 5.68 11.88 3.69
N ARG A 91 6.53 12.67 4.35
CA ARG A 91 7.73 12.15 5.02
C ARG A 91 7.41 11.14 6.11
N LEU A 92 6.35 11.39 6.88
CA LEU A 92 5.92 10.48 7.94
C LEU A 92 5.41 9.15 7.36
N ARG A 93 4.70 9.20 6.22
CA ARG A 93 4.30 8.00 5.47
C ARG A 93 5.50 7.21 4.98
N ASP A 94 6.46 7.87 4.34
CA ASP A 94 7.67 7.23 3.82
C ASP A 94 8.48 6.57 4.95
N PHE A 95 8.59 7.26 6.10
CA PHE A 95 9.21 6.72 7.29
C PHE A 95 8.49 5.46 7.82
N LYS A 96 7.16 5.48 7.92
CA LYS A 96 6.36 4.32 8.34
C LYS A 96 6.57 3.14 7.38
N GLN A 97 6.55 3.39 6.07
CA GLN A 97 6.77 2.36 5.05
C GLN A 97 8.17 1.75 5.17
N ALA A 98 9.21 2.57 5.33
CA ALA A 98 10.58 2.09 5.53
C ALA A 98 10.71 1.26 6.81
N MET A 99 10.05 1.68 7.89
CA MET A 99 10.02 0.94 9.16
C MET A 99 9.31 -0.41 9.00
N SER A 100 8.16 -0.44 8.33
CA SER A 100 7.39 -1.66 8.03
C SER A 100 8.22 -2.65 7.19
N ALA A 101 8.90 -2.16 6.15
CA ALA A 101 9.80 -2.97 5.33
C ALA A 101 10.98 -3.53 6.15
N ALA A 102 11.62 -2.71 6.98
CA ALA A 102 12.70 -3.15 7.85
C ALA A 102 12.24 -4.24 8.84
N GLN A 103 11.06 -4.07 9.44
CA GLN A 103 10.46 -5.09 10.32
C GLN A 103 10.20 -6.40 9.57
N THR A 104 9.74 -6.33 8.32
CA THR A 104 9.53 -7.50 7.46
C THR A 104 10.84 -8.24 7.21
N THR A 105 11.91 -7.52 6.83
CA THR A 105 13.25 -8.09 6.62
C THR A 105 13.80 -8.76 7.88
N VAL A 106 13.59 -8.17 9.06
CA VAL A 106 14.01 -8.77 10.33
C VAL A 106 13.25 -10.07 10.61
N ARG A 107 11.93 -10.10 10.33
CA ARG A 107 11.11 -11.31 10.48
C ARG A 107 11.56 -12.40 9.51
N GLU A 108 11.81 -12.08 8.25
CA GLU A 108 12.32 -13.01 7.24
C GLU A 108 13.68 -13.58 7.63
N SER A 109 14.59 -12.73 8.12
CA SER A 109 15.91 -13.16 8.60
C SER A 109 15.80 -14.14 9.78
N ARG A 110 14.91 -13.86 10.74
CA ARG A 110 14.63 -14.76 11.86
C ARG A 110 14.02 -16.08 11.40
N ALA A 111 13.12 -16.04 10.43
CA ALA A 111 12.52 -17.21 9.82
C ALA A 111 13.58 -18.09 9.12
N LEU A 112 14.53 -17.49 8.41
CA LEU A 112 15.64 -18.21 7.76
C LEU A 112 16.54 -18.90 8.80
N VAL A 113 16.90 -18.20 9.87
CA VAL A 113 17.69 -18.77 10.98
C VAL A 113 16.93 -19.91 11.69
N ALA A 114 15.62 -19.76 11.88
CA ALA A 114 14.79 -20.81 12.47
C ALA A 114 14.75 -22.06 11.58
N ARG A 115 14.63 -21.89 10.25
CA ARG A 115 14.69 -23.00 9.28
C ARG A 115 16.04 -23.70 9.30
N SER A 116 17.16 -22.95 9.30
CA SER A 116 18.50 -23.56 9.31
C SER A 116 18.78 -24.36 10.60
N ARG A 117 18.16 -23.97 11.72
CA ARG A 117 18.25 -24.67 13.01
C ARG A 117 17.24 -25.82 13.17
N GLY A 118 16.52 -26.20 12.12
CA GLY A 118 15.53 -27.29 12.18
C GLY A 118 14.29 -26.95 13.02
N ARG A 119 13.99 -25.66 13.24
CA ARG A 119 12.81 -25.18 13.96
C ARG A 119 11.86 -24.38 13.05
N PRO A 120 11.37 -24.96 11.94
CA PRO A 120 10.57 -24.24 10.96
C PRO A 120 9.22 -23.73 11.50
N TYR A 121 8.71 -24.30 12.60
CA TYR A 121 7.49 -23.81 13.26
C TYR A 121 7.65 -22.39 13.85
N LEU A 122 8.88 -21.92 14.06
CA LEU A 122 9.19 -20.54 14.48
C LEU A 122 9.29 -19.57 13.30
N ALA A 123 9.08 -20.04 12.06
CA ALA A 123 9.18 -19.26 10.82
C ALA A 123 7.78 -18.90 10.26
N THR A 124 6.80 -18.67 11.14
CA THR A 124 5.44 -18.28 10.75
C THR A 124 5.09 -16.92 11.33
N ASP A 125 4.43 -16.09 10.52
CA ASP A 125 3.85 -14.81 10.92
C ASP A 125 2.34 -14.86 10.64
N ARG A 126 1.51 -14.61 11.66
CA ARG A 126 0.04 -14.73 11.62
C ARG A 126 -0.46 -16.05 10.97
N GLY A 127 0.20 -17.16 11.27
CA GLY A 127 -0.16 -18.48 10.75
C GLY A 127 0.25 -18.77 9.31
N LYS A 128 0.94 -17.83 8.63
CA LYS A 128 1.50 -18.03 7.29
C LYS A 128 3.02 -18.15 7.36
N PRO A 129 3.67 -18.95 6.49
CA PRO A 129 5.12 -18.97 6.41
C PRO A 129 5.65 -17.55 6.10
N THR A 130 6.60 -17.06 6.90
CA THR A 130 7.20 -15.74 6.68
C THR A 130 8.06 -15.71 5.40
N ILE A 131 8.47 -16.88 4.91
CA ILE A 131 9.19 -17.05 3.65
C ILE A 131 8.24 -17.77 2.69
N ALA A 132 7.86 -17.13 1.59
CA ALA A 132 7.16 -17.81 0.51
C ALA A 132 8.05 -18.96 -0.01
N ALA A 133 7.48 -20.15 -0.20
CA ALA A 133 8.23 -21.26 -0.78
C ALA A 133 8.76 -20.83 -2.17
N PRO A 134 10.05 -21.02 -2.48
CA PRO A 134 10.52 -20.81 -3.84
C PRO A 134 9.76 -21.77 -4.75
N TRP A 135 9.17 -21.21 -5.80
CA TRP A 135 8.42 -21.89 -6.84
C TRP A 135 9.14 -23.17 -7.30
N GLN A 136 8.55 -24.33 -7.05
CA GLN A 136 8.90 -25.58 -7.74
C GLN A 136 8.08 -25.65 -9.04
N SER A 137 8.69 -25.24 -10.14
CA SER A 137 8.25 -25.49 -11.53
C SER A 137 9.50 -25.21 -12.38
N GLN A 138 10.14 -26.12 -13.12
CA GLN A 138 9.71 -27.37 -13.74
C GLN A 138 10.92 -28.32 -13.79
N GLU A 139 10.87 -29.44 -13.09
CA GLU A 139 11.67 -30.62 -13.41
C GLU A 139 10.68 -31.78 -13.45
N THR A 140 10.25 -32.16 -14.66
CA THR A 140 9.89 -33.54 -15.09
C THR A 140 9.08 -33.47 -16.38
N ARG A 141 9.77 -33.44 -17.53
CA ARG A 141 9.36 -34.19 -18.73
C ARG A 141 10.52 -34.30 -19.72
N GLU A 142 11.59 -34.97 -19.30
CA GLU A 142 12.33 -35.85 -20.20
C GLU A 142 11.89 -37.30 -19.92
N LYS A 143 11.90 -38.13 -20.98
CA LYS A 143 11.33 -39.49 -21.13
C LYS A 143 9.86 -39.42 -21.57
N LYS A 144 9.54 -39.62 -22.85
CA LYS A 144 9.93 -40.73 -23.72
C LYS A 144 9.69 -40.37 -25.18
#